data_AF-A0A2T0VDT0-F1
#
_entry.id   AF-A0A2T0VDT0-F1
#
_cell.length_a   1.000
_cell.length_b   1.000
_cell.length_c   1.000
_cell.angle_alpha   90.00
_cell.angle_beta   90.00
_cell.angle_gamma   90.00
#
_symmetry.space_group_name_H-M   'P 1'
#
loop_
_entity.id
_entity.type
_entity.pdbx_description
1 polymer ?
#
loop_
_entity_poly.entity_id
_entity_poly.type
_entity_poly.pdbx_seq_one_letter_code
_entity_poly.pdbx_strand_id
1 'polypeptide(L)'
;MVDASNLAESIPELGHAAPRRYKGRHVDDLALLQGGEGAFVWARRRDTGDLWYLDEDTGKANRPFVREHLVCPVPGCAERLTSAHRSTKRDGLQHFSGGGGHSLESIFHSQGCALIESWLKKAYPDYRVRREEYTNEAGERRADVLITNRDGLKVAFEVQYSSITPDDWRARHESYRAQEILDVWLFGHTKNHLDLDTHTGRLKPNPTHQAVVATKSPLFFLNPEYEIVGFAVSEDYEYDAFTDRLTRDPVHVLDRPRDAALQVRPLGSFHVSRLEGFSSDLLRILHNSTTELRRFNWNQHFRAAELRSHWQILAEQKRL
;
A
#
# COMPACT_ATOMS: atom_id res chain seq x y z
N MET A 1 -22.40 28.33 -23.85
CA MET A 1 -22.35 27.08 -24.64
C MET A 1 -20.93 26.95 -25.13
N VAL A 2 -20.12 26.15 -24.45
CA VAL A 2 -18.70 25.95 -24.76
C VAL A 2 -18.58 24.55 -25.35
N ASP A 3 -17.95 24.51 -26.51
CA ASP A 3 -17.84 23.39 -27.43
C ASP A 3 -17.08 22.22 -26.77
N ALA A 4 -17.74 21.05 -26.71
CA ALA A 4 -17.26 19.84 -26.05
C ALA A 4 -16.50 18.90 -27.01
N SER A 5 -15.83 19.47 -28.01
CA SER A 5 -15.26 18.73 -29.14
C SER A 5 -13.77 19.04 -29.28
N ASN A 6 -12.91 18.66 -28.33
CA ASN A 6 -11.45 18.49 -28.55
C ASN A 6 -10.69 17.99 -27.30
N LEU A 7 -11.06 16.82 -26.77
CA LEU A 7 -10.23 16.06 -25.85
C LEU A 7 -10.12 14.61 -26.34
N ALA A 8 -9.48 14.45 -27.50
CA ALA A 8 -9.02 13.16 -28.00
C ALA A 8 -7.51 13.24 -28.25
N GLU A 9 -6.76 13.58 -27.21
CA GLU A 9 -5.31 13.34 -27.18
C GLU A 9 -5.07 11.91 -26.70
N SER A 10 -4.64 11.07 -27.64
CA SER A 10 -3.87 9.83 -27.48
C SER A 10 -3.78 9.24 -26.06
N ILE A 11 -4.77 8.41 -25.71
CA ILE A 11 -4.58 7.36 -24.71
C ILE A 11 -3.65 6.32 -25.37
N PRO A 12 -2.47 6.00 -24.80
CA PRO A 12 -1.67 4.91 -25.33
C PRO A 12 -2.52 3.64 -25.29
N GLU A 13 -2.69 2.98 -26.43
CA GLU A 13 -3.38 1.70 -26.55
C GLU A 13 -2.79 0.74 -25.50
N LEU A 14 -3.52 0.53 -24.41
CA LEU A 14 -3.34 -0.61 -23.54
C LEU A 14 -3.87 -1.81 -24.30
N GLY A 15 -3.08 -2.28 -25.26
CA GLY A 15 -3.39 -3.48 -26.02
C GLY A 15 -3.72 -4.61 -25.06
N HIS A 16 -4.75 -5.40 -25.40
CA HIS A 16 -5.15 -6.66 -24.78
C HIS A 16 -4.06 -7.75 -24.80
N ALA A 17 -2.79 -7.38 -24.79
CA ALA A 17 -1.70 -8.28 -24.52
C ALA A 17 -1.83 -8.72 -23.06
N ALA A 18 -2.40 -9.92 -22.88
CA ALA A 18 -2.24 -10.71 -21.66
C ALA A 18 -0.79 -10.56 -21.15
N PRO A 19 -0.56 -10.33 -19.85
CA PRO A 19 0.79 -10.14 -19.33
C PRO A 19 1.67 -11.32 -19.73
N ARG A 20 2.51 -11.10 -20.75
CA ARG A 20 3.51 -12.07 -21.24
C ARG A 20 4.32 -12.52 -20.02
N ARG A 21 4.33 -13.84 -19.76
CA ARG A 21 5.12 -14.55 -18.74
C ARG A 21 6.12 -13.65 -17.99
N TYR A 22 5.63 -13.00 -16.94
CA TYR A 22 6.39 -12.12 -16.03
C TYR A 22 7.36 -12.88 -15.11
N LYS A 23 7.66 -14.16 -15.37
CA LYS A 23 8.24 -15.07 -14.37
C LYS A 23 9.63 -14.66 -13.86
N GLY A 24 10.47 -14.01 -14.67
CA GLY A 24 11.81 -13.57 -14.21
C GLY A 24 11.72 -12.32 -13.33
N ARG A 25 11.32 -11.20 -13.95
CA ARG A 25 11.26 -9.89 -13.30
C ARG A 25 10.37 -9.85 -12.05
N HIS A 26 9.23 -10.56 -12.08
CA HIS A 26 8.32 -10.57 -10.94
C HIS A 26 8.89 -11.32 -9.73
N VAL A 27 9.65 -12.40 -9.94
CA VAL A 27 10.29 -13.11 -8.83
C VAL A 27 11.37 -12.23 -8.19
N ASP A 28 12.15 -11.51 -9.01
CA ASP A 28 13.15 -10.57 -8.51
C ASP A 28 12.50 -9.41 -7.73
N ASP A 29 11.39 -8.86 -8.25
CA ASP A 29 10.62 -7.80 -7.57
C ASP A 29 10.04 -8.26 -6.22
N LEU A 30 9.54 -9.50 -6.14
CA LEU A 30 9.02 -10.07 -4.89
C LEU A 30 10.13 -10.35 -3.88
N ALA A 31 11.26 -10.88 -4.35
CA ALA A 31 12.44 -11.10 -3.52
C ALA A 31 12.99 -9.77 -2.98
N LEU A 32 12.97 -8.70 -3.79
CA LEU A 32 13.32 -7.35 -3.35
C LEU A 32 12.33 -6.84 -2.31
N LEU A 33 11.02 -7.00 -2.53
CA LEU A 33 9.99 -6.58 -1.57
C LEU A 33 10.15 -7.30 -0.22
N GLN A 34 10.28 -8.62 -0.20
CA GLN A 34 10.45 -9.42 1.03
C GLN A 34 11.86 -9.34 1.63
N GLY A 35 12.82 -8.79 0.88
CA GLY A 35 14.20 -8.60 1.31
C GLY A 35 14.34 -7.45 2.30
N GLY A 36 15.59 -7.12 2.61
CA GLY A 36 15.94 -6.10 3.60
C GLY A 36 16.84 -6.70 4.68
N GLU A 37 17.91 -6.00 4.99
CA GLU A 37 18.91 -6.48 5.94
C GLU A 37 18.62 -6.05 7.38
N GLY A 38 17.50 -5.33 7.57
CA GLY A 38 17.26 -4.60 8.80
C GLY A 38 18.30 -3.48 8.98
N ALA A 39 18.90 -3.01 7.88
CA ALA A 39 19.80 -1.88 7.94
C ALA A 39 19.01 -0.65 8.35
N PHE A 40 19.51 0.06 9.35
CA PHE A 40 18.88 1.28 9.81
C PHE A 40 19.40 2.43 8.95
N VAL A 41 18.57 3.04 8.12
CA VAL A 41 19.02 4.06 7.16
C VAL A 41 18.46 5.44 7.47
N TRP A 42 17.55 5.51 8.44
CA TRP A 42 17.02 6.76 8.97
C TRP A 42 17.55 7.03 10.38
N ALA A 43 17.88 8.30 10.63
CA ALA A 43 18.26 8.83 11.92
C ALA A 43 17.41 10.05 12.27
N ARG A 44 17.50 10.51 13.51
CA ARG A 44 16.99 11.82 13.93
C ARG A 44 18.14 12.72 14.38
N ARG A 45 18.14 13.97 13.93
CA ARG A 45 19.07 15.00 14.39
C ARG A 45 18.77 15.38 15.84
N ARG A 46 19.81 15.46 16.68
CA ARG A 46 19.67 15.79 18.10
C ARG A 46 19.26 17.24 18.36
N ASP A 47 19.77 18.14 17.54
CA ASP A 47 19.58 19.58 17.67
C ASP A 47 18.20 20.04 17.19
N THR A 48 17.75 19.53 16.04
CA THR A 48 16.50 19.98 15.41
C THR A 48 15.35 18.99 15.56
N GLY A 49 15.65 17.71 15.79
CA GLY A 49 14.65 16.64 15.70
C GLY A 49 14.30 16.22 14.27
N ASP A 50 14.93 16.82 13.25
CA ASP A 50 14.67 16.47 11.86
C ASP A 50 15.19 15.08 11.51
N LEU A 51 14.57 14.46 10.51
CA LEU A 51 15.04 13.21 9.95
C LEU A 51 16.30 13.42 9.11
N TRP A 52 17.19 12.43 9.19
CA TRP A 52 18.39 12.36 8.37
C TRP A 52 18.50 10.96 7.76
N TYR A 53 18.82 10.90 6.46
CA TYR A 53 18.94 9.66 5.72
C TYR A 53 20.41 9.32 5.46
N LEU A 54 20.77 8.05 5.59
CA LEU A 54 22.06 7.53 5.22
C LEU A 54 22.04 7.07 3.76
N ASP A 55 22.62 7.89 2.88
CA ASP A 55 22.84 7.52 1.48
C ASP A 55 23.69 6.26 1.35
N GLU A 56 23.44 5.48 0.31
CA GLU A 56 24.15 4.23 0.02
C GLU A 56 25.67 4.43 -0.05
N ASP A 57 26.43 3.47 0.50
CA ASP A 57 27.91 3.46 0.52
C ASP A 57 28.59 4.67 1.18
N THR A 58 27.84 5.53 1.88
CA THR A 58 28.39 6.72 2.54
C THR A 58 28.66 6.54 4.04
N GLY A 59 28.41 5.35 4.59
CA GLY A 59 28.49 5.06 6.02
C GLY A 59 29.86 5.38 6.62
N LYS A 60 30.94 5.02 5.93
CA LYS A 60 32.31 5.32 6.42
C LYS A 60 32.56 6.83 6.49
N ALA A 61 32.17 7.58 5.46
CA ALA A 61 32.38 9.02 5.37
C ALA A 61 31.53 9.78 6.39
N ASN A 62 30.29 9.34 6.61
CA ASN A 62 29.34 9.99 7.52
C ASN A 62 29.53 9.58 9.00
N ARG A 63 30.42 8.64 9.33
CA ARG A 63 30.58 8.13 10.70
C ARG A 63 30.83 9.22 11.76
N PRO A 64 31.72 10.21 11.55
CA PRO A 64 31.92 11.28 12.53
C PRO A 64 30.64 12.06 12.79
N PHE A 65 29.96 12.50 11.71
CA PHE A 65 28.70 13.25 11.77
C PHE A 65 27.60 12.46 12.49
N VAL A 66 27.42 11.18 12.15
CA VAL A 66 26.41 10.30 12.76
C VAL A 66 26.62 10.21 14.27
N ARG A 67 27.86 9.97 14.71
CA ARG A 67 28.18 9.83 16.14
C ARG A 67 27.90 11.12 16.92
N GLU A 68 28.21 12.26 16.33
CA GLU A 68 28.10 13.55 16.99
C GLU A 68 26.66 14.04 17.06
N HIS A 69 25.94 14.00 15.93
CA HIS A 69 24.69 14.73 15.76
C HIS A 69 23.42 13.88 15.73
N LEU A 70 23.54 12.56 15.59
CA LEU A 70 22.37 11.71 15.32
C LEU A 70 22.01 10.78 16.49
N VAL A 71 20.71 10.56 16.65
CA VAL A 71 20.09 9.64 17.61
C VAL A 71 19.07 8.74 16.90
N CYS A 72 18.67 7.67 17.58
CA CYS A 72 17.63 6.78 17.10
C CYS A 72 16.30 7.53 16.81
N PRO A 73 15.68 7.36 15.63
CA PRO A 73 14.37 7.93 15.28
C PRO A 73 13.19 7.19 15.90
N VAL A 74 13.41 6.03 16.53
CA VAL A 74 12.35 5.31 17.26
C VAL A 74 11.87 6.20 18.41
N PRO A 75 10.56 6.51 18.50
CA PRO A 75 10.00 7.30 19.58
C PRO A 75 10.40 6.76 20.96
N GLY A 76 10.79 7.64 21.88
CA GLY A 76 11.27 7.27 23.22
C GLY A 76 12.70 6.74 23.29
N CYS A 77 13.36 6.47 22.16
CA CYS A 77 14.77 6.07 22.15
C CYS A 77 15.69 7.29 21.97
N ALA A 78 16.59 7.51 22.93
CA ALA A 78 17.58 8.60 22.90
C ALA A 78 19.01 8.11 22.58
N GLU A 79 19.17 6.82 22.25
CA GLU A 79 20.48 6.23 21.99
C GLU A 79 21.19 6.88 20.81
N ARG A 80 22.49 7.10 20.99
CA ARG A 80 23.37 7.61 19.94
C ARG A 80 23.61 6.54 18.89
N LEU A 81 23.77 6.98 17.65
CA LEU A 81 24.06 6.10 16.54
C LEU A 81 25.54 6.14 16.14
N THR A 82 25.97 5.09 15.44
CA THR A 82 27.17 5.06 14.61
C THR A 82 26.79 4.44 13.27
N SER A 83 27.49 4.77 12.20
CA SER A 83 27.35 4.06 10.93
C SER A 83 28.29 2.85 10.87
N ALA A 84 27.78 1.75 10.35
CA ALA A 84 28.49 0.54 10.00
C ALA A 84 28.67 0.51 8.48
N HIS A 85 29.93 0.50 8.04
CA HIS A 85 30.24 0.25 6.64
C HIS A 85 30.29 -1.26 6.41
N ARG A 86 29.66 -1.75 5.35
CA ARG A 86 29.62 -3.18 5.05
C ARG A 86 30.01 -3.41 3.59
N SER A 87 30.93 -4.33 3.34
CA SER A 87 31.50 -4.54 1.99
C SER A 87 30.61 -5.33 1.04
N THR A 88 29.63 -6.07 1.57
CA THR A 88 28.74 -6.97 0.81
C THR A 88 27.27 -6.65 1.01
N LYS A 89 26.98 -5.57 1.72
CA LYS A 89 25.70 -5.26 2.36
C LYS A 89 25.52 -3.75 2.37
N ARG A 90 24.29 -3.26 2.42
CA ARG A 90 24.05 -1.82 2.49
C ARG A 90 24.62 -1.26 3.80
N ASP A 91 25.27 -0.11 3.71
CA ASP A 91 25.67 0.67 4.89
C ASP A 91 24.44 1.00 5.76
N GLY A 92 24.62 0.93 7.07
CA GLY A 92 23.51 1.13 8.01
C GLY A 92 23.95 1.77 9.30
N LEU A 93 22.98 2.20 10.09
CA LEU A 93 23.14 2.80 11.39
C LEU A 93 22.96 1.73 12.47
N GLN A 94 23.65 1.90 13.59
CA GLN A 94 23.62 1.00 14.74
C GLN A 94 23.72 1.83 16.02
N HIS A 95 23.11 1.35 17.10
CA HIS A 95 23.31 1.99 18.40
C HIS A 95 24.77 1.88 18.85
N PHE A 96 25.27 2.93 19.47
CA PHE A 96 26.66 3.03 19.90
C PHE A 96 27.02 2.09 21.06
N SER A 97 26.07 1.83 21.97
CA SER A 97 26.28 1.20 23.28
C SER A 97 25.64 -0.20 23.40
N GLY A 98 25.06 -0.75 22.33
CA GLY A 98 24.18 -1.91 22.41
C GLY A 98 22.85 -1.62 23.14
N GLY A 99 22.57 -0.36 23.51
CA GLY A 99 21.31 0.09 24.09
C GLY A 99 20.15 0.07 23.09
N GLY A 100 18.99 0.58 23.53
CA GLY A 100 17.81 0.80 22.69
C GLY A 100 17.03 -0.48 22.37
N GLY A 101 16.62 -1.21 23.43
CA GLY A 101 15.92 -2.50 23.40
C GLY A 101 14.54 -2.54 22.74
N HIS A 102 14.41 -1.93 21.56
CA HIS A 102 13.27 -2.04 20.67
C HIS A 102 13.47 -3.20 19.69
N SER A 103 12.34 -3.74 19.22
CA SER A 103 12.33 -4.87 18.29
C SER A 103 12.67 -4.42 16.87
N LEU A 104 13.04 -5.36 16.01
CA LEU A 104 13.22 -5.09 14.58
C LEU A 104 11.94 -4.54 13.92
N GLU A 105 10.76 -4.96 14.40
CA GLU A 105 9.48 -4.39 13.97
C GLU A 105 9.37 -2.91 14.31
N SER A 106 9.82 -2.50 15.50
CA SER A 106 9.83 -1.09 15.92
C SER A 106 10.75 -0.25 15.03
N ILE A 107 11.88 -0.84 14.63
CA ILE A 107 12.80 -0.22 13.66
C ILE A 107 12.09 -0.05 12.32
N PHE A 108 11.54 -1.12 11.73
CA PHE A 108 10.90 -1.03 10.42
C PHE A 108 9.70 -0.10 10.40
N HIS A 109 8.87 -0.13 11.45
CA HIS A 109 7.78 0.83 11.64
C HIS A 109 8.32 2.26 11.62
N SER A 110 9.29 2.58 12.49
CA SER A 110 9.88 3.93 12.54
C SER A 110 10.53 4.36 11.22
N GLN A 111 11.17 3.44 10.50
CA GLN A 111 11.76 3.72 9.19
C GLN A 111 10.69 3.96 8.13
N GLY A 112 9.60 3.19 8.14
CA GLY A 112 8.47 3.41 7.25
C GLY A 112 7.80 4.76 7.48
N CYS A 113 7.57 5.15 8.75
CA CYS A 113 7.03 6.48 9.06
C CYS A 113 7.96 7.61 8.60
N ALA A 114 9.28 7.44 8.79
CA ALA A 114 10.28 8.41 8.34
C ALA A 114 10.33 8.53 6.81
N LEU A 115 10.29 7.40 6.11
CA LEU A 115 10.26 7.36 4.64
C LEU A 115 9.01 8.07 4.10
N ILE A 116 7.83 7.73 4.63
CA ILE A 116 6.57 8.33 4.17
C ILE A 116 6.54 9.83 4.45
N GLU A 117 6.97 10.28 5.63
CA GLU A 117 7.08 11.71 5.93
C GLU A 117 8.02 12.43 4.95
N SER A 118 9.21 11.88 4.71
CA SER A 118 10.19 12.45 3.79
C SER A 118 9.64 12.54 2.37
N TRP A 119 9.06 11.44 1.86
CA TRP A 119 8.44 11.38 0.54
C TRP A 119 7.32 12.42 0.39
N LEU A 120 6.42 12.51 1.36
CA LEU A 120 5.32 13.47 1.35
C LEU A 120 5.80 14.91 1.39
N LYS A 121 6.77 15.26 2.25
CA LYS A 121 7.33 16.62 2.31
C LYS A 121 8.00 17.02 0.99
N LYS A 122 8.67 16.07 0.34
CA LYS A 122 9.33 16.30 -0.96
C LYS A 122 8.31 16.46 -2.09
N ALA A 123 7.30 15.60 -2.15
CA ALA A 123 6.29 15.60 -3.20
C ALA A 123 5.25 16.74 -3.04
N TYR A 124 4.99 17.17 -1.81
CA TYR A 124 3.96 18.16 -1.46
C TYR A 124 4.52 19.24 -0.53
N PRO A 125 5.45 20.09 -0.99
CA PRO A 125 6.12 21.08 -0.14
C PRO A 125 5.16 22.12 0.47
N ASP A 126 4.01 22.33 -0.17
CA ASP A 126 2.96 23.25 0.29
C ASP A 126 1.97 22.65 1.29
N TYR A 127 2.10 21.35 1.60
CA TYR A 127 1.16 20.63 2.46
C TYR A 127 1.77 20.49 3.86
N ARG A 128 0.92 20.47 4.89
CA ARG A 128 1.35 20.20 6.26
C ARG A 128 1.51 18.69 6.43
N VAL A 129 2.75 18.23 6.63
CA VAL A 129 3.06 16.81 6.90
C VAL A 129 3.61 16.68 8.32
N ARG A 130 3.03 15.80 9.13
CA ARG A 130 3.43 15.56 10.52
C ARG A 130 3.43 14.07 10.85
N ARG A 131 4.48 13.60 11.53
CA ARG A 131 4.53 12.28 12.15
C ARG A 131 3.84 12.28 13.51
N GLU A 132 3.24 11.15 13.82
CA GLU A 132 2.59 10.88 15.10
C GLU A 132 1.64 12.02 15.53
N GLU A 133 0.83 12.50 14.60
CA GLU A 133 -0.05 13.66 14.76
C GLU A 133 -1.43 13.20 15.24
N TYR A 134 -1.99 13.90 16.23
CA TYR A 134 -3.38 13.70 16.60
C TYR A 134 -4.31 14.24 15.50
N THR A 135 -5.30 13.42 15.14
CA THR A 135 -6.28 13.72 14.07
C THR A 135 -7.24 14.85 14.43
N ASN A 136 -7.46 15.05 15.73
CA ASN A 136 -8.31 16.07 16.32
C ASN A 136 -7.78 16.53 17.68
N GLU A 137 -8.34 17.63 18.20
CA GLU A 137 -7.95 18.23 19.49
C GLU A 137 -8.31 17.35 20.69
N ALA A 138 -9.32 16.50 20.56
CA ALA A 138 -9.72 15.54 21.60
C ALA A 138 -8.70 14.39 21.77
N GLY A 139 -7.77 14.23 20.82
CA GLY A 139 -6.69 13.23 20.90
C GLY A 139 -7.17 11.79 20.69
N GLU A 140 -8.34 11.58 20.07
CA GLU A 140 -8.97 10.26 19.95
C GLU A 140 -8.16 9.28 19.08
N ARG A 141 -7.45 9.81 18.09
CA ARG A 141 -6.63 9.02 17.16
C ARG A 141 -5.35 9.76 16.81
N ARG A 142 -4.24 9.03 16.79
CA ARG A 142 -2.92 9.49 16.37
C ARG A 142 -2.51 8.71 15.11
N ALA A 143 -2.29 9.42 14.02
CA ALA A 143 -1.82 8.82 12.76
C ALA A 143 -0.31 8.70 12.77
N ASP A 144 0.24 7.64 12.19
CA ASP A 144 1.69 7.49 12.06
C ASP A 144 2.30 8.63 11.23
N VAL A 145 1.68 8.96 10.10
CA VAL A 145 1.95 10.18 9.32
C VAL A 145 0.63 10.78 8.83
N LEU A 146 0.40 12.06 9.13
CA LEU A 146 -0.74 12.82 8.62
C LEU A 146 -0.27 13.88 7.63
N ILE A 147 -0.87 13.90 6.44
CA ILE A 147 -0.76 15.00 5.49
C ILE A 147 -2.06 15.77 5.42
N THR A 148 -1.98 17.09 5.43
CA THR A 148 -3.11 18.00 5.28
C THR A 148 -2.81 19.03 4.20
N ASN A 149 -3.68 19.13 3.19
CA ASN A 149 -3.56 20.16 2.17
C ASN A 149 -4.20 21.48 2.60
N ARG A 150 -4.05 22.53 1.78
CA ARG A 150 -4.62 23.86 2.06
C ARG A 150 -6.15 23.90 2.05
N ASP A 151 -6.79 22.96 1.36
CA ASP A 151 -8.25 22.84 1.26
C ASP A 151 -8.85 21.97 2.37
N GLY A 152 -8.04 21.51 3.33
CA GLY A 152 -8.48 20.68 4.45
C GLY A 152 -8.56 19.18 4.16
N LEU A 153 -8.18 18.71 2.97
CA LEU A 153 -8.04 17.27 2.70
C LEU A 153 -6.99 16.69 3.66
N LYS A 154 -7.38 15.66 4.40
CA LYS A 154 -6.51 14.92 5.32
C LYS A 154 -6.35 13.48 4.84
N VAL A 155 -5.10 13.02 4.78
CA VAL A 155 -4.77 11.61 4.54
C VAL A 155 -3.85 11.12 5.66
N ALA A 156 -4.30 10.09 6.38
CA ALA A 156 -3.51 9.39 7.37
C ALA A 156 -2.85 8.17 6.74
N PHE A 157 -1.53 8.08 6.84
CA PHE A 157 -0.77 6.90 6.47
C PHE A 157 -0.42 6.14 7.74
N GLU A 158 -0.76 4.85 7.78
CA GLU A 158 -0.52 3.93 8.88
C GLU A 158 0.49 2.87 8.44
N VAL A 159 1.61 2.75 9.15
CA VAL A 159 2.70 1.83 8.84
C VAL A 159 2.64 0.66 9.81
N GLN A 160 2.07 -0.46 9.39
CA GLN A 160 1.72 -1.55 10.30
C GLN A 160 2.74 -2.70 10.25
N TYR A 161 3.60 -2.80 11.27
CA TYR A 161 4.52 -3.94 11.44
C TYR A 161 4.16 -4.86 12.59
N SER A 162 3.56 -4.34 13.67
CA SER A 162 3.01 -5.19 14.73
C SER A 162 1.72 -5.88 14.27
N SER A 163 1.33 -6.97 14.91
CA SER A 163 0.02 -7.58 14.62
C SER A 163 -1.11 -6.63 14.98
N ILE A 164 -2.16 -6.60 14.16
CA ILE A 164 -3.40 -5.87 14.41
C ILE A 164 -4.57 -6.80 14.09
N THR A 165 -5.60 -6.79 14.94
CA THR A 165 -6.80 -7.61 14.70
C THR A 165 -7.71 -6.94 13.66
N PRO A 166 -8.61 -7.71 13.00
CA PRO A 166 -9.58 -7.13 12.08
C PRO A 166 -10.48 -6.08 12.73
N ASP A 167 -10.86 -6.27 13.99
CA ASP A 167 -11.76 -5.36 14.70
C ASP A 167 -11.02 -4.08 15.13
N ASP A 168 -9.78 -4.18 15.61
CA ASP A 168 -8.95 -2.99 15.90
C ASP A 168 -8.69 -2.17 14.64
N TRP A 169 -8.40 -2.85 13.52
CA TRP A 169 -8.24 -2.20 12.23
C TRP A 169 -9.55 -1.51 11.80
N ARG A 170 -10.69 -2.20 11.90
CA ARG A 170 -12.00 -1.64 11.52
C ARG A 170 -12.36 -0.43 12.37
N ALA A 171 -12.16 -0.51 13.69
CA ALA A 171 -12.38 0.61 14.60
C ALA A 171 -11.49 1.82 14.25
N ARG A 172 -10.24 1.58 13.84
CA ARG A 172 -9.34 2.63 13.34
C ARG A 172 -9.84 3.24 12.03
N HIS A 173 -10.20 2.41 11.07
CA HIS A 173 -10.74 2.81 9.79
C HIS A 173 -12.00 3.68 9.96
N GLU A 174 -12.99 3.21 10.71
CA GLU A 174 -14.23 3.92 11.00
C GLU A 174 -13.99 5.25 11.73
N SER A 175 -13.05 5.27 12.68
CA SER A 175 -12.63 6.49 13.39
C SER A 175 -12.04 7.54 12.45
N TYR A 176 -11.27 7.14 11.43
CA TYR A 176 -10.80 8.07 10.39
C TYR A 176 -11.93 8.57 9.51
N ARG A 177 -12.82 7.68 9.07
CA ARG A 177 -13.95 8.04 8.20
C ARG A 177 -14.93 8.98 8.87
N ALA A 178 -15.20 8.80 10.16
CA ALA A 178 -16.02 9.71 10.95
C ALA A 178 -15.45 11.13 11.05
N GLN A 179 -14.14 11.29 10.81
CA GLN A 179 -13.43 12.56 10.83
C GLN A 179 -13.11 13.09 9.42
N GLU A 180 -13.69 12.47 8.38
CA GLU A 180 -13.44 12.81 6.97
C GLU A 180 -11.95 12.69 6.58
N ILE A 181 -11.23 11.78 7.24
CA ILE A 181 -9.82 11.47 6.95
C ILE A 181 -9.77 10.21 6.09
N LEU A 182 -9.05 10.27 4.98
CA LEU A 182 -8.72 9.07 4.20
C LEU A 182 -7.57 8.35 4.88
N ASP A 183 -7.73 7.07 5.20
CA ASP A 183 -6.68 6.24 5.77
C ASP A 183 -6.05 5.32 4.73
N VAL A 184 -4.72 5.23 4.74
CA VAL A 184 -3.90 4.40 3.85
C VAL A 184 -3.04 3.50 4.73
N TRP A 185 -3.27 2.20 4.63
CA TRP A 185 -2.56 1.19 5.42
C TRP A 185 -1.44 0.55 4.62
N LEU A 186 -0.22 0.71 5.11
CA LEU A 186 1.00 0.15 4.54
C LEU A 186 1.51 -0.96 5.47
N PHE A 187 1.15 -2.21 5.16
CA PHE A 187 1.57 -3.36 5.97
C PHE A 187 3.06 -3.68 5.78
N GLY A 188 3.69 -4.27 6.80
CA GLY A 188 5.11 -4.60 6.74
C GLY A 188 5.43 -5.67 5.70
N HIS A 189 6.55 -5.53 5.01
CA HIS A 189 7.05 -6.52 4.04
C HIS A 189 7.57 -7.83 4.65
N THR A 190 7.61 -7.93 5.98
CA THR A 190 8.08 -9.13 6.69
C THR A 190 6.98 -10.18 6.81
N LYS A 191 7.36 -11.44 7.10
CA LYS A 191 6.43 -12.58 7.22
C LYS A 191 5.26 -12.39 8.18
N ASN A 192 5.34 -11.47 9.15
CA ASN A 192 4.26 -11.22 10.09
C ASN A 192 3.02 -10.61 9.41
N HIS A 193 3.22 -9.90 8.30
CA HIS A 193 2.13 -9.40 7.47
C HIS A 193 2.18 -9.97 6.05
N LEU A 194 3.36 -10.02 5.43
CA LEU A 194 3.54 -10.50 4.06
C LEU A 194 3.96 -11.98 4.02
N ASP A 195 2.97 -12.86 3.95
CA ASP A 195 3.18 -14.28 3.66
C ASP A 195 2.80 -14.60 2.20
N LEU A 196 3.71 -15.26 1.49
CA LEU A 196 3.52 -15.69 0.11
C LEU A 196 3.55 -17.21 0.04
N ASP A 197 2.69 -17.77 -0.79
CA ASP A 197 2.75 -19.17 -1.12
C ASP A 197 4.03 -19.50 -1.90
N THR A 198 4.84 -20.42 -1.38
CA THR A 198 6.17 -20.74 -1.91
C THR A 198 6.14 -21.39 -3.30
N HIS A 199 5.02 -21.98 -3.69
CA HIS A 199 4.88 -22.65 -4.99
C HIS A 199 4.34 -21.70 -6.05
N THR A 200 3.39 -20.85 -5.67
CA THR A 200 2.64 -20.00 -6.61
C THR A 200 3.07 -18.54 -6.58
N GLY A 201 3.79 -18.10 -5.53
CA GLY A 201 4.14 -16.70 -5.29
C GLY A 201 2.95 -15.81 -4.93
N ARG A 202 1.77 -16.40 -4.67
CA ARG A 202 0.54 -15.67 -4.37
C ARG A 202 0.47 -15.28 -2.91
N LEU A 203 -0.14 -14.13 -2.64
CA LEU A 203 -0.36 -13.63 -1.30
C LEU A 203 -1.26 -14.60 -0.52
N LYS A 204 -0.86 -14.90 0.71
CA LYS A 204 -1.68 -15.56 1.74
C LYS A 204 -2.27 -14.49 2.66
N PRO A 205 -3.48 -13.97 2.39
CA PRO A 205 -4.04 -12.90 3.19
C PRO A 205 -4.40 -13.38 4.59
N ASN A 206 -4.03 -12.61 5.62
CA ASN A 206 -4.49 -12.81 6.98
C ASN A 206 -5.91 -12.23 7.18
N PRO A 207 -6.59 -12.48 8.31
CA PRO A 207 -7.94 -11.95 8.55
C PRO A 207 -8.06 -10.42 8.46
N THR A 208 -7.03 -9.69 8.86
CA THR A 208 -7.02 -8.21 8.79
C THR A 208 -6.94 -7.75 7.33
N HIS A 209 -6.14 -8.41 6.49
CA HIS A 209 -6.11 -8.13 5.05
C HIS A 209 -7.48 -8.35 4.40
N GLN A 210 -8.21 -9.39 4.83
CA GLN A 210 -9.57 -9.62 4.35
C GLN A 210 -10.52 -8.50 4.77
N ALA A 211 -10.38 -7.96 5.99
CA ALA A 211 -11.15 -6.81 6.45
C ALA A 211 -10.86 -5.54 5.63
N VAL A 212 -9.58 -5.26 5.32
CA VAL A 212 -9.17 -4.16 4.44
C VAL A 212 -9.81 -4.27 3.06
N VAL A 213 -9.73 -5.44 2.46
CA VAL A 213 -10.26 -5.62 1.10
C VAL A 213 -11.79 -5.60 1.08
N ALA A 214 -12.45 -6.02 2.17
CA ALA A 214 -13.91 -5.94 2.29
C ALA A 214 -14.44 -4.49 2.28
N THR A 215 -13.63 -3.50 2.65
CA THR A 215 -13.98 -2.07 2.50
C THR A 215 -13.64 -1.50 1.12
N LYS A 216 -13.24 -2.37 0.17
CA LYS A 216 -12.79 -2.02 -1.18
C LYS A 216 -11.50 -1.19 -1.20
N SER A 217 -10.77 -1.17 -0.08
CA SER A 217 -9.47 -0.52 0.00
C SER A 217 -8.39 -1.42 -0.59
N PRO A 218 -7.43 -0.89 -1.37
CA PRO A 218 -6.32 -1.69 -1.86
C PRO A 218 -5.43 -2.14 -0.69
N LEU A 219 -4.84 -3.33 -0.82
CA LEU A 219 -3.92 -3.88 0.17
C LEU A 219 -2.48 -3.55 -0.21
N PHE A 220 -1.81 -2.73 0.60
CA PHE A 220 -0.43 -2.28 0.36
C PHE A 220 0.57 -2.90 1.34
N PHE A 221 1.79 -3.09 0.86
CA PHE A 221 2.94 -3.56 1.62
C PHE A 221 4.13 -2.62 1.40
N LEU A 222 4.81 -2.21 2.46
CA LEU A 222 5.95 -1.29 2.38
C LEU A 222 7.24 -2.00 2.75
N ASN A 223 8.24 -1.88 1.87
CA ASN A 223 9.63 -2.09 2.25
C ASN A 223 10.34 -0.72 2.31
N PRO A 224 10.60 -0.21 3.52
CA PRO A 224 11.17 1.12 3.70
C PRO A 224 12.67 1.18 3.39
N GLU A 225 13.37 0.04 3.35
CA GLU A 225 14.80 0.00 3.03
C GLU A 225 15.04 0.26 1.54
N TYR A 226 14.19 -0.29 0.67
CA TYR A 226 14.28 -0.12 -0.78
C TYR A 226 13.31 0.93 -1.35
N GLU A 227 12.55 1.60 -0.49
CA GLU A 227 11.56 2.61 -0.89
C GLU A 227 10.54 2.08 -1.92
N ILE A 228 10.11 0.84 -1.75
CA ILE A 228 9.16 0.17 -2.64
C ILE A 228 7.86 -0.17 -1.92
N VAL A 229 6.77 -0.13 -2.69
CA VAL A 229 5.43 -0.54 -2.27
C VAL A 229 4.96 -1.70 -3.14
N GLY A 230 4.57 -2.79 -2.49
CA GLY A 230 3.79 -3.86 -3.08
C GLY A 230 2.30 -3.59 -2.94
N PHE A 231 1.48 -4.00 -3.90
CA PHE A 231 0.02 -4.02 -3.74
C PHE A 231 -0.61 -5.25 -4.37
N ALA A 232 -1.67 -5.74 -3.73
CA ALA A 232 -2.37 -6.95 -4.15
C ALA A 232 -3.24 -6.71 -5.40
N VAL A 233 -3.04 -7.54 -6.42
CA VAL A 233 -3.85 -7.58 -7.64
C VAL A 233 -4.28 -9.01 -7.89
N SER A 234 -5.58 -9.19 -8.10
CA SER A 234 -6.19 -10.48 -8.40
C SER A 234 -6.78 -10.50 -9.79
N GLU A 235 -7.17 -11.70 -10.21
CA GLU A 235 -7.93 -11.92 -11.43
C GLU A 235 -9.38 -12.23 -11.07
N ASP A 236 -10.27 -11.74 -11.92
CA ASP A 236 -11.68 -12.04 -11.89
C ASP A 236 -12.22 -12.10 -13.32
N TYR A 237 -13.48 -12.46 -13.49
CA TYR A 237 -14.02 -12.78 -14.81
C TYR A 237 -15.39 -12.12 -14.97
N GLU A 238 -15.68 -11.72 -16.20
CA GLU A 238 -17.01 -11.30 -16.58
C GLU A 238 -17.97 -12.50 -16.48
N TYR A 239 -19.22 -12.25 -16.11
CA TYR A 239 -20.28 -13.26 -16.08
C TYR A 239 -21.20 -13.08 -17.28
N ASP A 240 -21.44 -14.16 -18.04
CA ASP A 240 -22.33 -14.19 -19.19
C ASP A 240 -23.69 -14.76 -18.79
N ALA A 241 -24.72 -13.93 -18.88
CA ALA A 241 -26.09 -14.28 -18.51
C ALA A 241 -26.72 -15.36 -19.41
N PHE A 242 -26.29 -15.48 -20.66
CA PHE A 242 -26.89 -16.42 -21.61
C PHE A 242 -26.35 -17.83 -21.42
N THR A 243 -25.07 -17.94 -21.12
CA THR A 243 -24.41 -19.24 -20.88
C THR A 243 -24.41 -19.63 -19.40
N ASP A 244 -24.78 -18.70 -18.50
CA ASP A 244 -24.73 -18.85 -17.04
C ASP A 244 -23.32 -19.26 -16.57
N ARG A 245 -22.29 -18.63 -17.15
CA ARG A 245 -20.88 -18.99 -16.96
C ARG A 245 -20.00 -17.75 -16.89
N LEU A 246 -18.85 -17.90 -16.24
CA LEU A 246 -17.78 -16.91 -16.30
C LEU A 246 -17.07 -16.98 -17.66
N THR A 247 -16.62 -15.83 -18.16
CA THR A 247 -15.78 -15.73 -19.35
C THR A 247 -14.39 -16.30 -19.07
N ARG A 248 -13.61 -16.51 -20.13
CA ARG A 248 -12.25 -17.07 -20.03
C ARG A 248 -11.18 -16.00 -19.83
N ASP A 249 -11.44 -14.77 -20.26
CA ASP A 249 -10.45 -13.70 -20.23
C ASP A 249 -10.49 -13.01 -18.87
N PRO A 250 -9.38 -13.04 -18.09
CA PRO A 250 -9.35 -12.44 -16.77
C PRO A 250 -9.30 -10.92 -16.86
N VAL A 251 -9.96 -10.28 -15.91
CA VAL A 251 -9.90 -8.85 -15.60
C VAL A 251 -9.16 -8.68 -14.28
N HIS A 252 -8.18 -7.78 -14.24
CA HIS A 252 -7.41 -7.51 -13.03
C HIS A 252 -8.17 -6.59 -12.08
N VAL A 253 -8.24 -6.97 -10.80
CA VAL A 253 -9.01 -6.28 -9.76
C VAL A 253 -8.24 -6.13 -8.45
N LEU A 254 -8.65 -5.17 -7.61
CA LEU A 254 -8.02 -4.88 -6.30
C LEU A 254 -8.78 -5.48 -5.11
N ASP A 255 -10.06 -5.81 -5.30
CA ASP A 255 -10.98 -6.13 -4.20
C ASP A 255 -11.12 -7.63 -3.90
N ARG A 256 -10.14 -8.43 -4.33
CA ARG A 256 -10.08 -9.87 -4.02
C ARG A 256 -8.72 -10.23 -3.47
N PRO A 257 -8.60 -10.61 -2.19
CA PRO A 257 -7.30 -10.92 -1.61
C PRO A 257 -6.85 -12.36 -1.89
N ARG A 258 -7.80 -13.25 -2.25
CA ARG A 258 -7.51 -14.66 -2.54
C ARG A 258 -6.80 -14.77 -3.88
N ASP A 259 -5.69 -15.51 -3.90
CA ASP A 259 -4.86 -15.75 -5.08
C ASP A 259 -4.26 -14.46 -5.70
N ALA A 260 -4.17 -13.39 -4.92
CA ALA A 260 -3.59 -12.13 -5.36
C ALA A 260 -2.09 -12.28 -5.64
N ALA A 261 -1.61 -11.72 -6.75
CA ALA A 261 -0.20 -11.46 -6.98
C ALA A 261 0.14 -10.05 -6.48
N LEU A 262 1.39 -9.82 -6.08
CA LEU A 262 1.83 -8.48 -5.69
C LEU A 262 2.48 -7.74 -6.84
N GLN A 263 1.92 -6.58 -7.20
CA GLN A 263 2.62 -5.64 -8.07
C GLN A 263 3.54 -4.77 -7.21
N VAL A 264 4.82 -4.69 -7.57
CA VAL A 264 5.82 -3.91 -6.84
C VAL A 264 6.20 -2.67 -7.65
N ARG A 265 6.26 -1.52 -6.97
CA ARG A 265 6.62 -0.25 -7.58
C ARG A 265 7.42 0.63 -6.60
N PRO A 266 8.32 1.50 -7.08
CA PRO A 266 8.93 2.52 -6.25
C PRO A 266 7.86 3.44 -5.63
N LEU A 267 8.05 3.84 -4.37
CA LEU A 267 7.16 4.75 -3.64
C LEU A 267 6.95 6.07 -4.42
N GLY A 268 7.99 6.57 -5.08
CA GLY A 268 7.92 7.77 -5.91
C GLY A 268 7.00 7.68 -7.13
N SER A 269 6.51 6.49 -7.50
CA SER A 269 5.51 6.32 -8.57
C SER A 269 4.07 6.51 -8.09
N PHE A 270 3.86 6.70 -6.79
CA PHE A 270 2.56 6.95 -6.20
C PHE A 270 2.39 8.44 -5.90
N HIS A 271 1.15 8.84 -5.73
CA HIS A 271 0.75 10.19 -5.35
C HIS A 271 -0.45 10.13 -4.41
N VAL A 272 -0.62 11.18 -3.61
CA VAL A 272 -1.82 11.40 -2.80
C VAL A 272 -3.02 11.64 -3.72
N SER A 273 -4.17 11.04 -3.38
CA SER A 273 -5.43 11.17 -4.12
C SER A 273 -6.55 11.65 -3.21
N ARG A 274 -7.43 12.51 -3.72
CA ARG A 274 -8.64 12.96 -3.00
C ARG A 274 -9.70 11.87 -2.86
N LEU A 275 -9.67 10.86 -3.74
CA LEU A 275 -10.65 9.79 -3.74
C LEU A 275 -10.11 8.60 -2.94
N GLU A 276 -8.89 8.18 -3.26
CA GLU A 276 -8.32 6.92 -2.75
C GLU A 276 -7.27 7.13 -1.64
N GLY A 277 -6.91 8.37 -1.32
CA GLY A 277 -5.83 8.69 -0.39
C GLY A 277 -4.43 8.47 -0.98
N PHE A 278 -4.21 7.32 -1.64
CA PHE A 278 -2.93 6.91 -2.21
C PHE A 278 -3.16 6.17 -3.54
N SER A 279 -2.55 6.65 -4.62
CA SER A 279 -2.87 6.23 -5.98
C SER A 279 -1.64 6.25 -6.90
N SER A 280 -1.78 5.64 -8.07
CA SER A 280 -0.89 5.72 -9.22
C SER A 280 -1.74 5.56 -10.49
N ASP A 281 -1.15 5.75 -11.68
CA ASP A 281 -1.88 5.50 -12.93
C ASP A 281 -2.39 4.05 -13.04
N LEU A 282 -1.56 3.09 -12.62
CA LEU A 282 -1.95 1.68 -12.61
C LEU A 282 -3.06 1.40 -11.60
N LEU A 283 -2.99 1.95 -10.39
CA LEU A 283 -4.06 1.79 -9.41
C LEU A 283 -5.38 2.38 -9.91
N ARG A 284 -5.34 3.55 -10.56
CA ARG A 284 -6.54 4.18 -11.15
C ARG A 284 -7.17 3.28 -12.21
N ILE A 285 -6.37 2.68 -13.09
CA ILE A 285 -6.84 1.71 -14.07
C ILE A 285 -7.51 0.53 -13.35
N LEU A 286 -6.84 -0.04 -12.34
CA LEU A 286 -7.37 -1.20 -11.61
C LEU A 286 -8.63 -0.88 -10.81
N HIS A 287 -8.75 0.31 -10.21
CA HIS A 287 -9.98 0.78 -9.57
C HIS A 287 -11.14 0.88 -10.57
N ASN A 288 -10.88 1.45 -11.75
CA ASN A 288 -11.87 1.55 -12.81
C ASN A 288 -12.30 0.16 -13.30
N SER A 289 -11.34 -0.70 -13.64
CA SER A 289 -11.62 -2.08 -14.08
C SER A 289 -12.39 -2.88 -13.03
N THR A 290 -12.02 -2.73 -11.75
CA THR A 290 -12.77 -3.35 -10.65
C THR A 290 -14.21 -2.85 -10.61
N THR A 291 -14.41 -1.53 -10.64
CA THR A 291 -15.75 -0.92 -10.57
C THR A 291 -16.62 -1.31 -11.76
N GLU A 292 -16.07 -1.25 -12.96
CA GLU A 292 -16.76 -1.61 -14.21
C GLU A 292 -17.13 -3.09 -14.23
N LEU A 293 -16.22 -3.99 -13.86
CA LEU A 293 -16.48 -5.42 -13.79
C LEU A 293 -17.59 -5.74 -12.78
N ARG A 294 -17.56 -5.13 -11.59
CA ARG A 294 -18.58 -5.35 -10.55
C ARG A 294 -19.96 -4.90 -11.04
N ARG A 295 -20.03 -3.74 -11.67
CA ARG A 295 -21.27 -3.22 -12.28
C ARG A 295 -21.76 -4.12 -13.41
N PHE A 296 -20.87 -4.56 -14.28
CA PHE A 296 -21.19 -5.46 -15.39
C PHE A 296 -21.75 -6.79 -14.87
N ASN A 297 -21.02 -7.47 -13.97
CA ASN A 297 -21.43 -8.77 -13.42
C ASN A 297 -22.75 -8.68 -12.66
N TRP A 298 -22.99 -7.59 -11.92
CA TRP A 298 -24.28 -7.35 -11.26
C TRP A 298 -25.44 -7.37 -12.26
N ASN A 299 -25.32 -6.63 -13.36
CA ASN A 299 -26.35 -6.56 -14.40
C ASN A 299 -26.55 -7.92 -15.09
N GLN A 300 -25.48 -8.67 -15.32
CA GLN A 300 -25.55 -9.97 -15.97
C GLN A 300 -26.21 -11.02 -15.06
N HIS A 301 -25.92 -11.03 -13.76
CA HIS A 301 -26.61 -11.90 -12.80
C HIS A 301 -28.10 -11.60 -12.74
N PHE A 302 -28.48 -10.32 -12.76
CA PHE A 302 -29.88 -9.91 -12.82
C PHE A 302 -30.56 -10.47 -14.09
N ARG A 303 -29.96 -10.28 -15.27
CA ARG A 303 -30.48 -10.82 -16.54
C ARG A 303 -30.59 -12.36 -16.53
N ALA A 304 -29.61 -13.05 -15.97
CA ALA A 304 -29.65 -14.51 -15.87
C ALA A 304 -30.82 -14.99 -15.00
N ALA A 305 -31.14 -14.26 -13.92
CA ALA A 305 -32.31 -14.56 -13.09
C ALA A 305 -33.62 -14.35 -13.84
N GLU A 306 -33.74 -13.29 -14.65
CA GLU A 306 -34.89 -13.06 -15.52
C GLU A 306 -35.06 -14.17 -16.57
N LEU A 307 -33.97 -14.54 -17.24
CA LEU A 307 -33.98 -15.63 -18.23
C LEU A 307 -34.39 -16.96 -17.59
N ARG A 308 -33.84 -17.33 -16.43
CA ARG A 308 -34.24 -18.56 -15.72
C ARG A 308 -35.72 -18.56 -15.37
N SER A 309 -36.24 -17.43 -14.88
CA SER A 309 -37.66 -17.28 -14.55
C SER A 309 -38.54 -17.45 -15.80
N HIS A 310 -38.14 -16.84 -16.92
CA HIS A 310 -38.85 -16.98 -18.19
C HIS A 310 -38.87 -18.44 -18.69
N TRP A 311 -37.73 -19.13 -18.64
CA TRP A 311 -37.65 -20.54 -19.06
C TRP A 311 -38.48 -21.48 -18.18
N GLN A 312 -38.58 -21.20 -16.88
CA GLN A 312 -39.45 -21.95 -15.97
C GLN A 312 -40.92 -21.81 -16.36
N ILE A 313 -41.39 -20.59 -16.62
CA ILE A 313 -42.77 -20.32 -17.06
C ILE A 313 -43.07 -21.06 -18.38
N LEU A 314 -42.16 -20.99 -19.36
CA LEU A 314 -42.32 -21.69 -20.63
C LEU A 314 -42.35 -23.22 -20.45
N ALA A 315 -41.55 -23.75 -19.52
CA ALA A 315 -41.53 -25.19 -19.23
C ALA A 315 -42.82 -25.65 -18.55
N GLU A 316 -43.41 -24.84 -17.67
CA GLU A 316 -44.71 -25.11 -17.04
C GLU A 316 -45.85 -25.05 -18.04
N GLN A 317 -45.87 -24.05 -18.93
CA GLN A 317 -46.87 -23.94 -20.00
C GLN A 317 -46.84 -25.13 -20.96
N LYS A 318 -45.68 -25.73 -21.22
CA LYS A 318 -45.55 -26.94 -22.05
C LYS A 318 -46.03 -28.22 -21.38
N ARG A 319 -46.25 -28.22 -20.06
CA ARG A 319 -46.73 -29.39 -19.30
C ARG A 319 -48.26 -29.46 -19.20
N LEU A 320 -48.95 -28.36 -19.48
CA LEU A 320 -50.41 -28.25 -19.49
C LEU A 320 -50.98 -28.64 -20.84
#